data_AF-A0A930XR88-F1
#
_entry.id   AF-A0A930XR88-F1
#
_cell.length_a   1.000
_cell.length_b   1.000
_cell.length_c   1.000
_cell.angle_alpha   90.00
_cell.angle_beta   90.00
_cell.angle_gamma   90.00
#
_symmetry.space_group_name_H-M   'P 1'
#
loop_
_entity.id
_entity.type
_entity.pdbx_description
1 polymer ?
#
loop_
_entity_poly.entity_id
_entity_poly.type
_entity_poly.pdbx_seq_one_letter_code
_entity_poly.pdbx_strand_id
1 'polypeptide(L)'
;MVSPPPPAWDLGRFWQTVQYFGALPGMTLWQQWWGQQTHLAVATVLLVGIPDHLRQGLEPALAARGYRVATLNFPLNTPDLSAHMPLAGVVVWTDLPPAVGETLIPYLPSDPVVFDFGRPAAALGDLWGALDDVVMGGVSSSGLVLEPGAARFRGTVSTANNGGFASVRTRNLNPALNLAGTAGLWLHLRGDGQRYKLLIRTDSGWDSLAYALSFDTQPGVWQTVDLPFAHFVPVFRAKTVPDAPPLDARRLRSFQVMLSKFEYDGGLNPHFQAGAFSLEIAQLGVRGRPAVPWGLLVAPGTRPHAWEAQLAEAGITAQPIRVASDLSQWVQQVVVFLAQ
;
A
#
# COMPACT_ATOMS: atom_id res chain seq x y z
N MET A 1 52.50 2.62 10.37
CA MET A 1 51.15 2.20 9.92
C MET A 1 50.50 3.43 9.30
N VAL A 2 50.43 3.46 7.96
CA VAL A 2 49.79 4.56 7.22
C VAL A 2 48.29 4.25 7.18
N SER A 3 47.47 5.14 7.73
CA SER A 3 46.01 5.03 7.63
C SER A 3 45.60 4.96 6.15
N PRO A 4 44.71 4.04 5.74
CA PRO A 4 44.24 4.01 4.37
C PRO A 4 43.56 5.34 4.02
N PRO A 5 43.70 5.84 2.78
CA PRO A 5 43.02 7.05 2.36
C PRO A 5 41.50 6.89 2.53
N PRO A 6 40.76 7.97 2.86
CA PRO A 6 39.32 7.92 2.92
C PRO A 6 38.77 7.44 1.56
N PRO A 7 37.70 6.62 1.54
CA PRO A 7 37.15 6.12 0.29
C PRO A 7 36.76 7.29 -0.62
N ALA A 8 37.23 7.22 -1.86
CA ALA A 8 36.98 8.25 -2.86
C ALA A 8 35.50 8.20 -3.28
N TRP A 9 34.82 9.34 -3.19
CA TRP A 9 33.47 9.51 -3.70
C TRP A 9 33.43 9.24 -5.22
N ASP A 10 32.48 8.40 -5.67
CA ASP A 10 32.25 8.15 -7.10
C ASP A 10 31.16 9.10 -7.64
N LEU A 11 31.61 10.23 -8.18
CA LEU A 11 30.73 11.23 -8.78
C LEU A 11 29.96 10.68 -9.98
N GLY A 12 30.53 9.77 -10.78
CA GLY A 12 29.88 9.22 -11.97
C GLY A 12 28.65 8.38 -11.62
N ARG A 13 28.78 7.52 -10.62
CA ARG A 13 27.66 6.72 -10.10
C ARG A 13 26.61 7.60 -9.42
N PHE A 14 27.04 8.63 -8.69
CA PHE A 14 26.12 9.62 -8.13
C PHE A 14 25.24 10.26 -9.22
N TRP A 15 25.82 10.67 -10.36
CA TRP A 15 25.05 11.25 -11.46
C TRP A 15 24.10 10.25 -12.11
N GLN A 16 24.48 8.98 -12.27
CA GLN A 16 23.59 7.94 -12.80
C GLN A 16 22.37 7.73 -11.90
N THR A 17 22.59 7.67 -10.59
CA THR A 17 21.51 7.56 -9.61
C THR A 17 20.60 8.80 -9.66
N VAL A 18 21.17 10.00 -9.62
CA VAL A 18 20.41 11.27 -9.69
C VAL A 18 19.60 11.38 -10.99
N GLN A 19 20.15 10.94 -12.12
CA GLN A 19 19.45 10.89 -13.41
C GLN A 19 18.28 9.90 -13.39
N TYR A 20 18.50 8.68 -12.90
CA TYR A 20 17.45 7.66 -12.82
C TYR A 20 16.23 8.12 -12.01
N PHE A 21 16.48 8.94 -10.97
CA PHE A 21 15.44 9.49 -10.10
C PHE A 21 15.00 10.92 -10.48
N GLY A 22 15.45 11.46 -11.61
CA GLY A 22 14.98 12.74 -12.15
C GLY A 22 15.35 13.97 -11.30
N ALA A 23 16.49 13.95 -10.61
CA ALA A 23 16.87 14.93 -9.59
C ALA A 23 17.70 16.14 -10.10
N LEU A 24 17.78 16.36 -11.43
CA LEU A 24 18.47 17.53 -12.01
C LEU A 24 17.49 18.62 -12.45
N PRO A 25 17.64 19.87 -11.95
CA PRO A 25 16.90 21.00 -12.47
C PRO A 25 17.48 21.37 -13.83
N GLY A 26 16.73 21.15 -14.91
CA GLY A 26 17.11 21.68 -16.24
C GLY A 26 16.77 20.85 -17.47
N MET A 27 16.27 19.61 -17.33
CA MET A 27 15.84 18.82 -18.49
C MET A 27 14.56 18.02 -18.22
N THR A 28 13.45 18.71 -18.01
CA THR A 28 12.09 18.12 -18.09
C THR A 28 11.09 19.16 -18.60
N LEU A 29 11.31 19.70 -19.81
CA LEU A 29 10.28 20.50 -20.50
C LEU A 29 9.35 19.64 -21.38
N TRP A 30 9.65 18.34 -21.58
CA TRP A 30 8.84 17.44 -22.42
C TRP A 30 8.11 16.33 -21.65
N GLN A 31 8.28 16.23 -20.33
CA GLN A 31 7.50 15.33 -19.46
C GLN A 31 6.46 16.05 -18.59
N GLN A 32 6.42 17.39 -18.63
CA GLN A 32 5.38 18.19 -17.97
C GLN A 32 4.05 18.22 -18.76
N TRP A 33 3.99 17.57 -19.92
CA TRP A 33 2.89 17.68 -20.89
C TRP A 33 2.10 16.39 -21.16
N TRP A 34 2.25 15.38 -20.30
CA TRP A 34 1.21 14.38 -20.13
C TRP A 34 0.83 14.30 -18.65
N GLY A 35 -0.15 15.12 -18.29
CA GLY A 35 -0.88 14.97 -17.04
C GLY A 35 -1.64 13.65 -17.08
N GLN A 36 -1.09 12.61 -16.46
CA GLN A 36 -1.96 11.64 -15.82
C GLN A 36 -2.49 12.29 -14.55
N GLN A 37 -3.61 12.99 -14.70
CA GLN A 37 -4.52 13.16 -13.59
C GLN A 37 -4.95 11.76 -13.17
N THR A 38 -4.30 11.16 -12.18
CA THR A 38 -5.05 10.23 -11.35
C THR A 38 -5.98 11.10 -10.52
N HIS A 39 -7.14 11.42 -11.11
CA HIS A 39 -8.32 11.59 -10.29
C HIS A 39 -8.35 10.37 -9.39
N LEU A 40 -8.36 10.56 -8.07
CA LEU A 40 -8.89 9.52 -7.20
C LEU A 40 -10.25 9.18 -7.81
N ALA A 41 -10.35 8.02 -8.45
CA ALA A 41 -11.56 7.63 -9.13
C ALA A 41 -12.66 7.72 -8.08
N VAL A 42 -13.66 8.56 -8.35
CA VAL A 42 -14.79 8.77 -7.45
C VAL A 42 -15.33 7.38 -7.13
N ALA A 43 -15.17 6.94 -5.89
CA ALA A 43 -15.36 5.55 -5.54
C ALA A 43 -16.84 5.17 -5.70
N THR A 44 -17.11 4.01 -6.29
CA THR A 44 -18.48 3.61 -6.65
C THR A 44 -19.11 2.76 -5.55
N VAL A 45 -20.33 3.07 -5.13
CA VAL A 45 -21.17 2.18 -4.32
C VAL A 45 -22.10 1.41 -5.24
N LEU A 46 -22.07 0.08 -5.15
CA LEU A 46 -22.89 -0.81 -5.97
C LEU A 46 -24.17 -1.20 -5.22
N LEU A 47 -25.33 -0.82 -5.73
CA LEU A 47 -26.64 -1.18 -5.21
C LEU A 47 -27.15 -2.44 -5.93
N VAL A 48 -27.40 -3.53 -5.22
CA VAL A 48 -27.82 -4.82 -5.78
C VAL A 48 -29.21 -5.20 -5.29
N GLY A 49 -30.15 -5.33 -6.22
CA GLY A 49 -31.52 -5.75 -5.92
C GLY A 49 -32.34 -4.75 -5.09
N ILE A 50 -31.95 -3.47 -5.05
CA ILE A 50 -32.63 -2.44 -4.25
C ILE A 50 -33.96 -2.01 -4.93
N PRO A 51 -35.11 -2.06 -4.22
CA PRO A 51 -36.39 -1.55 -4.71
C PRO A 51 -36.33 -0.05 -5.02
N ASP A 52 -37.10 0.38 -6.03
CA ASP A 52 -37.09 1.76 -6.53
C ASP A 52 -37.28 2.82 -5.44
N HIS A 53 -38.21 2.58 -4.50
CA HIS A 53 -38.54 3.54 -3.43
C HIS A 53 -37.39 3.80 -2.45
N LEU A 54 -36.51 2.81 -2.23
CA LEU A 54 -35.34 2.96 -1.36
C LEU A 54 -34.15 3.51 -2.11
N ARG A 55 -34.01 3.10 -3.38
CA ARG A 55 -33.00 3.62 -4.29
C ARG A 55 -33.09 5.15 -4.42
N GLN A 56 -34.32 5.66 -4.54
CA GLN A 56 -34.61 7.10 -4.60
C GLN A 56 -34.12 7.89 -3.36
N GLY A 57 -33.95 7.25 -2.20
CA GLY A 57 -33.37 7.86 -1.01
C GLY A 57 -31.85 7.63 -0.87
N LEU A 58 -31.38 6.43 -1.20
CA LEU A 58 -29.98 6.04 -1.05
C LEU A 58 -29.05 6.69 -2.08
N GLU A 59 -29.45 6.76 -3.35
CA GLU A 59 -28.62 7.33 -4.42
C GLU A 59 -28.24 8.79 -4.13
N PRO A 60 -29.18 9.71 -3.80
CA PRO A 60 -28.84 11.09 -3.47
C PRO A 60 -28.01 11.21 -2.19
N ALA A 61 -28.28 10.38 -1.18
CA ALA A 61 -27.55 10.40 0.09
C ALA A 61 -26.08 9.97 -0.05
N LEU A 62 -25.80 9.03 -0.96
CA LEU A 62 -24.45 8.59 -1.31
C LEU A 62 -23.75 9.60 -2.24
N ALA A 63 -24.47 10.15 -3.23
CA ALA A 63 -23.94 11.19 -4.10
C ALA A 63 -23.56 12.46 -3.33
N ALA A 64 -24.35 12.87 -2.34
CA ALA A 64 -24.05 14.00 -1.45
C ALA A 64 -22.77 13.79 -0.60
N ARG A 65 -22.37 12.53 -0.39
CA ARG A 65 -21.11 12.15 0.26
C ARG A 65 -19.95 11.97 -0.72
N GLY A 66 -20.16 12.28 -2.00
CA GLY A 66 -19.15 12.24 -3.04
C GLY A 66 -18.92 10.87 -3.66
N TYR A 67 -19.85 9.92 -3.51
CA TYR A 67 -19.76 8.61 -4.17
C TYR A 67 -20.42 8.60 -5.55
N ARG A 68 -19.88 7.78 -6.47
CA ARG A 68 -20.64 7.32 -7.64
C ARG A 68 -21.56 6.20 -7.19
N VAL A 69 -22.73 6.06 -7.79
CA VAL A 69 -23.65 4.98 -7.48
C VAL A 69 -23.96 4.19 -8.75
N ALA A 70 -23.83 2.88 -8.68
CA ALA A 70 -24.19 1.96 -9.77
C ALA A 70 -25.23 0.98 -9.24
N THR A 71 -26.21 0.61 -10.07
CA THR A 71 -27.34 -0.24 -9.63
C THR A 71 -27.44 -1.47 -10.52
N LEU A 72 -27.54 -2.65 -9.89
CA LEU A 72 -27.77 -3.94 -10.53
C LEU A 72 -29.15 -4.48 -10.12
N ASN A 73 -30.04 -4.64 -11.10
CA ASN A 73 -31.38 -5.18 -10.91
C ASN A 73 -31.42 -6.67 -11.30
N PHE A 74 -32.29 -7.44 -10.64
CA PHE A 74 -32.51 -8.85 -10.97
C PHE A 74 -33.54 -9.04 -12.09
N PRO A 75 -33.39 -10.07 -12.95
CA PRO A 75 -32.23 -10.95 -13.07
C PRO A 75 -30.99 -10.18 -13.55
N LEU A 76 -29.81 -10.52 -13.02
CA LEU A 76 -28.57 -9.79 -13.30
C LEU A 76 -28.24 -9.85 -14.80
N ASN A 77 -28.60 -8.80 -15.53
CA ASN A 77 -28.00 -8.50 -16.82
C ASN A 77 -26.73 -7.70 -16.51
N THR A 78 -25.57 -8.36 -16.53
CA THR A 78 -24.30 -7.77 -16.12
C THR A 78 -23.72 -6.88 -17.23
N PRO A 79 -23.69 -5.53 -17.10
CA PRO A 79 -22.55 -4.77 -17.58
C PRO A 79 -21.30 -5.23 -16.82
N ASP A 80 -20.13 -5.20 -17.47
CA ASP A 80 -18.87 -5.64 -16.89
C ASP A 80 -18.59 -4.93 -15.55
N LEU A 81 -18.54 -5.67 -14.44
CA LEU A 81 -18.26 -5.15 -13.09
C LEU A 81 -16.94 -4.36 -13.05
N SER A 82 -16.00 -4.65 -13.97
CA SER A 82 -14.76 -3.89 -14.12
C SER A 82 -14.99 -2.41 -14.43
N ALA A 83 -16.08 -2.07 -15.14
CA ALA A 83 -16.41 -0.70 -15.54
C ALA A 83 -16.81 0.20 -14.36
N HIS A 84 -17.08 -0.39 -13.19
CA HIS A 84 -17.54 0.29 -11.99
C HIS A 84 -16.45 0.39 -10.91
N MET A 85 -15.22 -0.01 -11.22
CA MET A 85 -14.07 0.04 -10.31
C MET A 85 -13.45 1.45 -10.21
N PRO A 86 -12.91 1.84 -9.05
CA PRO A 86 -12.83 1.09 -7.79
C PRO A 86 -14.13 1.14 -6.98
N LEU A 87 -14.52 0.00 -6.39
CA LEU A 87 -15.68 -0.08 -5.49
C LEU A 87 -15.35 0.48 -4.09
N ALA A 88 -16.23 1.36 -3.61
CA ALA A 88 -16.25 1.88 -2.24
C ALA A 88 -17.06 0.97 -1.30
N GLY A 89 -18.02 0.23 -1.85
CA GLY A 89 -18.88 -0.69 -1.11
C GLY A 89 -20.01 -1.26 -1.97
N VAL A 90 -20.74 -2.23 -1.42
CA VAL A 90 -21.88 -2.93 -2.03
C VAL A 90 -23.07 -2.87 -1.05
N VAL A 91 -24.26 -2.52 -1.52
CA VAL A 91 -25.51 -2.55 -0.75
C VAL A 91 -26.40 -3.60 -1.38
N VAL A 92 -26.99 -4.48 -0.58
CA VAL A 92 -27.80 -5.61 -1.06
C VAL A 92 -29.15 -5.60 -0.34
N TRP A 93 -30.26 -5.69 -1.07
CA TRP A 93 -31.62 -5.65 -0.49
C TRP A 93 -32.41 -6.97 -0.58
N THR A 94 -31.82 -8.03 -1.12
CA THR A 94 -32.52 -9.32 -1.27
C THR A 94 -31.68 -10.48 -0.75
N ASP A 95 -32.29 -11.65 -0.61
CA ASP A 95 -31.53 -12.90 -0.58
C ASP A 95 -30.66 -12.94 -1.85
N LEU A 96 -29.34 -12.83 -1.67
CA LEU A 96 -28.37 -12.99 -2.75
C LEU A 96 -28.28 -14.47 -3.08
N PRO A 97 -28.53 -14.89 -4.34
CA PRO A 97 -28.19 -16.25 -4.75
C PRO A 97 -26.69 -16.48 -4.53
N PRO A 98 -26.26 -17.65 -3.99
CA PRO A 98 -24.85 -17.92 -3.70
C PRO A 98 -23.88 -17.63 -4.86
N ALA A 99 -24.28 -17.97 -6.08
CA ALA A 99 -23.50 -17.70 -7.29
C ALA A 99 -23.18 -16.20 -7.50
N VAL A 100 -24.08 -15.31 -7.08
CA VAL A 100 -23.85 -13.86 -7.15
C VAL A 100 -22.89 -13.42 -6.06
N GLY A 101 -22.98 -13.97 -4.85
CA GLY A 101 -22.00 -13.75 -3.79
C GLY A 101 -20.59 -14.13 -4.23
N GLU A 102 -20.43 -15.33 -4.80
CA GLU A 102 -19.16 -15.83 -5.36
C GLU A 102 -18.61 -14.91 -6.48
N THR A 103 -19.50 -14.36 -7.29
CA THR A 103 -19.12 -13.42 -8.36
C THR A 103 -18.66 -12.08 -7.79
N LEU A 104 -19.22 -11.62 -6.67
CA LEU A 104 -18.89 -10.34 -6.05
C LEU A 104 -17.64 -10.39 -5.17
N ILE A 105 -17.33 -11.54 -4.55
CA ILE A 105 -16.20 -11.70 -3.60
C ILE A 105 -14.86 -11.14 -4.13
N PRO A 106 -14.42 -11.42 -5.38
CA PRO A 106 -13.16 -10.87 -5.93
C PRO A 106 -13.16 -9.35 -6.10
N TYR A 107 -14.35 -8.72 -6.10
CA TYR A 107 -14.55 -7.28 -6.26
C TYR A 107 -14.88 -6.58 -4.94
N LEU A 108 -15.06 -7.34 -3.85
CA LEU A 108 -15.22 -6.75 -2.51
C LEU A 108 -13.93 -6.01 -2.13
N PRO A 109 -14.04 -4.83 -1.50
CA PRO A 109 -12.85 -4.06 -1.14
C PRO A 109 -12.03 -4.79 -0.09
N SER A 110 -10.85 -5.28 -0.50
CA SER A 110 -9.76 -5.64 0.41
C SER A 110 -9.01 -4.38 0.86
N ASP A 111 -8.15 -4.52 1.88
CA ASP A 111 -7.17 -3.48 2.23
C ASP A 111 -6.50 -2.99 0.94
N PRO A 112 -6.52 -1.68 0.63
CA PRO A 112 -5.98 -1.20 -0.62
C PRO A 112 -4.51 -1.56 -0.67
N VAL A 113 -4.15 -2.28 -1.72
CA VAL A 113 -2.77 -2.64 -2.00
C VAL A 113 -2.12 -1.45 -2.70
N VAL A 114 -1.04 -0.93 -2.11
CA VAL A 114 -0.20 0.13 -2.69
C VAL A 114 0.64 -0.46 -3.83
N PHE A 115 1.26 -1.62 -3.60
CA PHE A 115 2.00 -2.37 -4.61
C PHE A 115 1.64 -3.85 -4.53
N ASP A 116 1.03 -4.37 -5.60
CA ASP A 116 0.76 -5.80 -5.77
C ASP A 116 1.83 -6.40 -6.68
N PHE A 117 2.81 -7.07 -6.08
CA PHE A 117 3.86 -7.76 -6.83
C PHE A 117 3.46 -9.20 -7.21
N GLY A 118 2.36 -9.71 -6.65
CA GLY A 118 1.78 -10.98 -7.06
C GLY A 118 1.04 -10.89 -8.40
N ARG A 119 0.54 -9.71 -8.73
CA ARG A 119 -0.10 -9.37 -10.01
C ARG A 119 0.48 -8.05 -10.55
N PRO A 120 1.77 -8.04 -10.93
CA PRO A 120 2.46 -6.80 -11.23
C PRO A 120 1.86 -6.14 -12.49
N ALA A 121 1.48 -4.86 -12.36
CA ALA A 121 1.26 -4.03 -13.53
C ALA A 121 2.58 -3.90 -14.32
N ALA A 122 2.50 -3.78 -15.65
CA ALA A 122 3.66 -3.82 -16.54
C ALA A 122 4.80 -2.84 -16.15
N ALA A 123 4.47 -1.69 -15.56
CA ALA A 123 5.44 -0.65 -15.19
C ALA A 123 5.99 -0.76 -13.75
N LEU A 124 5.56 -1.76 -12.96
CA LEU A 124 5.92 -1.82 -11.53
C LEU A 124 7.42 -2.05 -11.31
N GLY A 125 8.10 -2.76 -12.21
CA GLY A 125 9.55 -2.98 -12.15
C GLY A 125 10.37 -1.72 -12.42
N ASP A 126 9.93 -0.88 -13.37
CA ASP A 126 10.62 0.35 -13.76
C ASP A 126 10.50 1.47 -12.72
N LEU A 127 9.60 1.29 -11.75
CA LEU A 127 9.39 2.22 -10.66
C LEU A 127 10.52 2.14 -9.63
N TRP A 128 11.12 0.98 -9.40
CA TRP A 128 12.09 0.74 -8.33
C TRP A 128 13.53 0.72 -8.84
N GLY A 129 14.40 1.52 -8.22
CA GLY A 129 15.82 1.58 -8.56
C GLY A 129 16.72 1.41 -7.34
N ALA A 130 17.91 0.87 -7.57
CA ALA A 130 18.92 0.69 -6.54
C ALA A 130 19.47 2.03 -6.02
N LEU A 131 19.71 2.08 -4.72
CA LEU A 131 20.32 3.18 -3.99
C LEU A 131 21.22 2.58 -2.90
N ASP A 132 22.41 2.13 -3.30
CA ASP A 132 23.36 1.45 -2.43
C ASP A 132 24.45 2.39 -1.89
N ASP A 133 25.31 1.87 -1.02
CA ASP A 133 26.43 2.61 -0.39
C ASP A 133 27.58 3.03 -1.31
N VAL A 134 27.47 2.75 -2.61
CA VAL A 134 28.51 2.96 -3.63
C VAL A 134 28.96 4.41 -3.77
N VAL A 135 28.08 5.39 -3.51
CA VAL A 135 28.45 6.83 -3.57
C VAL A 135 29.49 7.19 -2.51
N MET A 136 29.48 6.50 -1.36
CA MET A 136 30.43 6.68 -0.28
C MET A 136 31.68 5.79 -0.41
N GLY A 137 31.84 5.11 -1.57
CA GLY A 137 32.91 4.14 -1.85
C GLY A 137 32.63 2.72 -1.37
N GLY A 138 31.43 2.48 -0.83
CA GLY A 138 30.95 1.13 -0.51
C GLY A 138 30.88 0.24 -1.75
N VAL A 139 30.79 -1.07 -1.52
CA VAL A 139 30.79 -2.08 -2.58
C VAL A 139 29.55 -2.97 -2.51
N SER A 140 28.50 -2.50 -1.84
CA SER A 140 27.21 -3.17 -1.84
C SER A 140 26.55 -3.05 -3.20
N SER A 141 25.73 -4.04 -3.56
CA SER A 141 25.01 -4.07 -4.82
C SER A 141 23.67 -4.75 -4.62
N SER A 142 22.59 -4.11 -5.05
CA SER A 142 21.25 -4.66 -4.96
C SER A 142 20.34 -4.32 -6.13
N GLY A 143 19.19 -4.97 -6.17
CA GLY A 143 18.12 -4.68 -7.10
C GLY A 143 16.81 -5.30 -6.67
N LEU A 144 15.73 -4.85 -7.31
CA LEU A 144 14.42 -5.46 -7.20
C LEU A 144 14.13 -6.22 -8.50
N VAL A 145 13.83 -7.51 -8.40
CA VAL A 145 13.44 -8.34 -9.55
C VAL A 145 12.00 -8.79 -9.35
N LEU A 146 11.17 -8.60 -10.38
CA LEU A 146 9.81 -9.17 -10.38
C LEU A 146 9.89 -10.66 -10.71
N GLU A 147 9.30 -11.49 -9.86
CA GLU A 147 9.16 -12.94 -10.03
C GLU A 147 7.68 -13.32 -9.99
N PRO A 148 7.29 -14.52 -10.46
CA PRO A 148 5.91 -14.97 -10.33
C PRO A 148 5.46 -14.95 -8.85
N GLY A 149 4.47 -14.12 -8.54
CA GLY A 149 3.88 -14.05 -7.20
C GLY A 149 4.53 -13.05 -6.23
N ALA A 150 5.71 -12.48 -6.53
CA ALA A 150 6.37 -11.52 -5.63
C ALA A 150 7.48 -10.72 -6.33
N ALA A 151 7.90 -9.61 -5.70
CA ALA A 151 9.16 -8.95 -6.00
C ALA A 151 10.25 -9.42 -5.05
N ARG A 152 11.43 -9.76 -5.56
CA ARG A 152 12.60 -10.11 -4.77
C ARG A 152 13.58 -8.95 -4.73
N PHE A 153 13.69 -8.32 -3.55
CA PHE A 153 14.79 -7.43 -3.22
C PHE A 153 16.00 -8.27 -2.80
N ARG A 154 17.05 -8.28 -3.61
CA ARG A 154 18.24 -9.10 -3.35
C ARG A 154 19.53 -8.39 -3.74
N GLY A 155 20.63 -8.87 -3.18
CA GLY A 155 21.94 -8.30 -3.45
C GLY A 155 23.03 -8.90 -2.60
N THR A 156 24.18 -8.24 -2.60
CA THR A 156 25.26 -8.48 -1.64
C THR A 156 25.52 -7.17 -0.91
N VAL A 157 25.43 -7.18 0.43
CA VAL A 157 25.78 -6.05 1.27
C VAL A 157 27.17 -6.26 1.87
N SER A 158 28.03 -5.24 1.82
CA SER A 158 29.40 -5.29 2.32
C SER A 158 29.66 -4.18 3.33
N THR A 159 30.39 -4.49 4.40
CA THR A 159 30.85 -3.48 5.36
C THR A 159 32.21 -2.88 5.00
N ALA A 160 32.78 -3.24 3.85
CA ALA A 160 34.03 -2.68 3.36
C ALA A 160 33.84 -1.20 2.95
N ASN A 161 34.92 -0.43 2.98
CA ASN A 161 34.96 0.97 2.53
C ASN A 161 33.91 1.90 3.18
N ASN A 162 33.67 1.74 4.49
CA ASN A 162 32.62 2.46 5.22
C ASN A 162 31.19 2.22 4.69
N GLY A 163 31.01 1.15 3.91
CA GLY A 163 29.71 0.68 3.49
C GLY A 163 28.93 0.00 4.61
N GLY A 164 27.89 -0.71 4.20
CA GLY A 164 27.04 -1.48 5.07
C GLY A 164 25.57 -1.22 4.82
N PHE A 165 25.18 -0.71 3.65
CA PHE A 165 23.76 -0.68 3.29
C PHE A 165 23.53 -0.96 1.80
N ALA A 166 22.41 -1.60 1.54
CA ALA A 166 21.87 -1.81 0.21
C ALA A 166 20.38 -1.46 0.23
N SER A 167 19.87 -0.81 -0.81
CA SER A 167 18.46 -0.41 -0.82
C SER A 167 17.90 -0.25 -2.21
N VAL A 168 16.58 -0.37 -2.31
CA VAL A 168 15.81 -0.03 -3.51
C VAL A 168 14.75 1.01 -3.16
N ARG A 169 14.54 1.99 -4.03
CA ARG A 169 13.60 3.09 -3.84
C ARG A 169 12.75 3.29 -5.08
N THR A 170 11.49 3.62 -4.89
CA THR A 170 10.63 4.05 -6.00
C THR A 170 11.06 5.42 -6.56
N ARG A 171 10.83 5.68 -7.84
CA ARG A 171 10.70 7.07 -8.31
C ARG A 171 9.59 7.78 -7.53
N ASN A 172 9.59 9.11 -7.59
CA ASN A 172 8.54 9.88 -6.96
C ASN A 172 7.19 9.56 -7.63
N LEU A 173 6.21 9.18 -6.83
CA LEU A 173 4.83 9.06 -7.22
C LEU A 173 4.30 10.44 -7.60
N ASN A 174 3.67 10.50 -8.76
CA ASN A 174 3.01 11.69 -9.26
C ASN A 174 1.62 11.33 -9.82
N PRO A 175 0.54 11.79 -9.18
CA PRO A 175 0.52 12.58 -7.95
C PRO A 175 1.02 11.79 -6.72
N ALA A 176 1.28 12.50 -5.63
CA ALA A 176 1.60 11.86 -4.36
C ALA A 176 0.43 10.98 -3.90
N LEU A 177 0.75 9.87 -3.25
CA LEU A 177 -0.25 8.98 -2.68
C LEU A 177 -0.85 9.61 -1.41
N ASN A 178 -2.17 9.70 -1.37
CA ASN A 178 -2.92 10.20 -0.21
C ASN A 178 -3.58 9.04 0.52
N LEU A 179 -3.04 8.72 1.69
CA LEU A 179 -3.53 7.71 2.63
C LEU A 179 -4.07 8.34 3.92
N ALA A 180 -4.58 9.57 3.86
CA ALA A 180 -5.18 10.22 5.01
C ALA A 180 -6.35 9.42 5.59
N GLY A 181 -6.45 9.41 6.92
CA GLY A 181 -7.48 8.64 7.63
C GLY A 181 -7.15 7.15 7.79
N THR A 182 -5.92 6.75 7.44
CA THR A 182 -5.45 5.36 7.61
C THR A 182 -4.43 5.25 8.74
N ALA A 183 -4.34 4.08 9.37
CA ALA A 183 -3.50 3.86 10.54
C ALA A 183 -2.02 3.58 10.19
N GLY A 184 -1.76 3.07 8.98
CA GLY A 184 -0.41 2.74 8.56
C GLY A 184 -0.39 1.87 7.31
N LEU A 185 0.67 1.08 7.19
CA LEU A 185 0.87 0.14 6.10
C LEU A 185 1.02 -1.29 6.66
N TRP A 186 0.97 -2.27 5.77
CA TRP A 186 1.40 -3.62 6.05
C TRP A 186 2.22 -4.16 4.87
N LEU A 187 3.17 -5.05 5.16
CA LEU A 187 3.92 -5.78 4.13
C LEU A 187 3.70 -7.29 4.31
N HIS A 188 3.28 -7.96 3.24
CA HIS A 188 3.30 -9.42 3.17
C HIS A 188 4.58 -9.88 2.47
N LEU A 189 5.46 -10.56 3.21
CA LEU A 189 6.84 -10.80 2.80
C LEU A 189 7.37 -12.14 3.30
N ARG A 190 8.46 -12.61 2.69
CA ARG A 190 9.30 -13.71 3.16
C ARG A 190 10.76 -13.27 3.14
N GLY A 191 11.37 -13.18 4.31
CA GLY A 191 12.74 -12.71 4.48
C GLY A 191 13.75 -13.81 4.78
N ASP A 192 14.98 -13.38 5.05
CA ASP A 192 16.16 -14.23 5.27
C ASP A 192 16.63 -14.24 6.74
N GLY A 193 15.85 -13.65 7.66
CA GLY A 193 16.22 -13.51 9.07
C GLY A 193 16.83 -12.16 9.41
N GLN A 194 17.12 -11.32 8.41
CA GLN A 194 17.65 -10.00 8.65
C GLN A 194 16.55 -9.01 9.02
N ARG A 195 16.99 -7.90 9.64
CA ARG A 195 16.14 -6.76 9.96
C ARG A 195 16.30 -5.68 8.89
N TYR A 196 15.18 -5.28 8.31
CA TYR A 196 15.10 -4.31 7.22
C TYR A 196 14.43 -3.03 7.69
N LYS A 197 14.49 -2.00 6.86
CA LYS A 197 13.77 -0.73 7.06
C LYS A 197 12.86 -0.44 5.89
N LEU A 198 11.65 0.03 6.17
CA LEU A 198 10.84 0.77 5.21
C LEU A 198 11.06 2.26 5.45
N LEU A 199 11.41 2.99 4.40
CA LEU A 199 11.52 4.45 4.41
C LEU A 199 10.49 5.07 3.48
N ILE A 200 9.86 6.13 3.93
CA ILE A 200 8.85 6.90 3.21
C ILE A 200 9.32 8.33 3.09
N ARG A 201 9.18 8.95 1.92
CA ARG A 201 9.36 10.40 1.75
C ARG A 201 8.05 11.06 1.38
N THR A 202 7.84 12.27 1.89
CA THR A 202 6.67 13.11 1.61
C THR A 202 6.97 14.30 0.70
N ASP A 203 8.25 14.49 0.37
CA ASP A 203 8.75 15.55 -0.50
C ASP A 203 9.35 14.95 -1.78
N SER A 204 9.38 15.72 -2.86
CA SER A 204 9.97 15.30 -4.14
C SER A 204 11.51 15.41 -4.17
N GLY A 205 12.12 16.09 -3.21
CA GLY A 205 13.56 16.27 -3.12
C GLY A 205 14.31 14.94 -3.04
N TRP A 206 15.38 14.83 -3.83
CA TRP A 206 16.23 13.65 -3.94
C TRP A 206 16.72 13.12 -2.59
N ASP A 207 17.26 14.03 -1.78
CA ASP A 207 17.84 13.79 -0.46
C ASP A 207 17.01 14.52 0.61
N SER A 208 15.69 14.41 0.50
CA SER A 208 14.75 14.97 1.48
C SER A 208 14.66 14.12 2.73
N LEU A 209 14.09 14.70 3.78
CA LEU A 209 13.73 14.02 5.02
C LEU A 209 12.92 12.75 4.71
N ALA A 210 13.37 11.63 5.25
CA ALA A 210 12.66 10.36 5.17
C ALA A 210 12.05 10.02 6.53
N TYR A 211 11.06 9.15 6.52
CA TYR A 211 10.44 8.58 7.71
C TYR A 211 10.73 7.09 7.68
N ALA A 212 11.42 6.56 8.67
CA ALA A 212 11.94 5.19 8.67
C ALA A 212 11.33 4.36 9.80
N LEU A 213 10.97 3.11 9.49
CA LEU A 213 10.54 2.11 10.45
C LEU A 213 11.25 0.78 10.15
N SER A 214 11.95 0.24 11.15
CA SER A 214 12.64 -1.05 11.07
C SER A 214 11.70 -2.21 11.43
N PHE A 215 11.84 -3.35 10.76
CA PHE A 215 11.07 -4.58 10.99
C PHE A 215 11.94 -5.83 10.84
N ASP A 216 11.63 -6.87 11.61
CA ASP A 216 12.35 -8.15 11.59
C ASP A 216 11.73 -9.14 10.62
N THR A 217 12.55 -10.06 10.12
CA THR A 217 12.09 -11.16 9.28
C THR A 217 12.38 -12.52 9.90
N GLN A 218 11.50 -13.49 9.62
CA GLN A 218 11.76 -14.89 9.91
C GLN A 218 12.32 -15.57 8.65
N PRO A 219 13.44 -16.30 8.75
CA PRO A 219 14.05 -16.94 7.59
C PRO A 219 13.09 -17.91 6.91
N GLY A 220 12.78 -17.68 5.63
CA GLY A 220 12.00 -18.60 4.82
C GLY A 220 10.50 -18.68 5.13
N VAL A 221 9.99 -17.84 6.04
CA VAL A 221 8.57 -17.83 6.44
C VAL A 221 7.84 -16.64 5.81
N TRP A 222 6.70 -16.91 5.19
CA TRP A 222 5.76 -15.86 4.79
C TRP A 222 5.10 -15.27 6.04
N GLN A 223 5.22 -13.96 6.19
CA GLN A 223 4.68 -13.22 7.33
C GLN A 223 4.12 -11.87 6.87
N THR A 224 3.21 -11.32 7.68
CA THR A 224 2.71 -9.96 7.50
C THR A 224 3.26 -9.09 8.62
N VAL A 225 3.97 -8.02 8.27
CA VAL A 225 4.48 -7.04 9.24
C VAL A 225 3.64 -5.77 9.17
N ASP A 226 3.18 -5.31 10.33
CA ASP A 226 2.42 -4.07 10.47
C ASP A 226 3.38 -2.88 10.65
N LEU A 227 3.08 -1.79 9.94
CA LEU A 227 3.91 -0.59 9.88
C LEU A 227 3.03 0.64 10.18
N PRO A 228 2.66 0.87 11.45
CA PRO A 228 1.82 2.01 11.84
C PRO A 228 2.51 3.34 11.54
N PHE A 229 1.80 4.33 10.98
CA PHE A 229 2.39 5.63 10.68
C PHE A 229 2.95 6.34 11.92
N ALA A 230 2.33 6.12 13.08
CA ALA A 230 2.78 6.66 14.36
C ALA A 230 4.17 6.15 14.80
N HIS A 231 4.66 5.03 14.26
CA HIS A 231 5.95 4.45 14.63
C HIS A 231 7.09 4.87 13.69
N PHE A 232 6.78 5.56 12.58
CA PHE A 232 7.82 6.03 11.68
C PHE A 232 8.59 7.19 12.29
N VAL A 233 9.92 7.05 12.30
CA VAL A 233 10.83 8.05 12.86
C VAL A 233 11.38 8.94 11.74
N PRO A 234 11.25 10.27 11.82
CA PRO A 234 11.86 11.17 10.86
C PRO A 234 13.39 11.07 10.94
N VAL A 235 14.03 10.85 9.80
CA VAL A 235 15.46 10.68 9.65
C VAL A 235 16.01 11.46 8.47
N PHE A 236 17.21 12.02 8.66
CA PHE A 236 18.03 12.56 7.60
C PHE A 236 19.37 11.80 7.60
N ARG A 237 19.63 11.04 6.54
CA ARG A 237 20.83 10.18 6.40
C ARG A 237 21.10 9.33 7.66
N ALA A 238 20.09 8.58 8.10
CA ALA A 238 20.07 7.72 9.28
C ALA A 238 20.21 8.40 10.66
N LYS A 239 20.31 9.74 10.73
CA LYS A 239 20.18 10.49 11.98
C LYS A 239 18.73 10.87 12.21
N THR A 240 18.24 10.69 13.43
CA THR A 240 16.89 11.13 13.80
C THR A 240 16.79 12.65 13.78
N VAL A 241 15.62 13.17 13.45
CA VAL A 241 15.32 14.61 13.44
C VAL A 241 14.14 14.85 14.40
N PRO A 242 14.40 15.01 15.71
CA PRO A 242 13.35 15.06 16.73
C PRO A 242 12.30 16.16 16.51
N ASP A 243 12.73 17.31 15.99
CA ASP A 243 11.87 18.48 15.78
C ASP A 243 11.12 18.45 14.44
N ALA A 244 11.27 17.38 13.64
CA ALA A 244 10.54 17.23 12.40
C ALA A 244 9.05 16.91 12.66
N PRO A 245 8.14 17.38 11.79
CA PRO A 245 6.73 17.02 11.89
C PRO A 245 6.54 15.50 11.73
N PRO A 246 5.43 14.93 12.22
CA PRO A 246 5.10 13.53 11.99
C PRO A 246 4.85 13.27 10.50
N LEU A 247 4.92 11.99 10.10
CA LEU A 247 4.67 11.56 8.72
C LEU A 247 3.30 12.04 8.23
N ASP A 248 3.27 12.87 7.19
CA ASP A 248 2.05 13.34 6.57
C ASP A 248 1.50 12.34 5.55
N ALA A 249 0.54 11.53 5.99
CA ALA A 249 -0.12 10.50 5.18
C ALA A 249 -0.83 11.04 3.90
N ARG A 250 -1.03 12.35 3.76
CA ARG A 250 -1.71 12.95 2.59
C ARG A 250 -0.84 13.00 1.33
N ARG A 251 0.48 12.86 1.46
CA ARG A 251 1.43 13.20 0.39
C ARG A 251 2.65 12.27 0.35
N LEU A 252 2.42 10.97 0.34
CA LEU A 252 3.49 9.98 0.19
C LEU A 252 4.06 10.03 -1.23
N ARG A 253 5.34 10.33 -1.35
CA ARG A 253 6.05 10.54 -2.62
C ARG A 253 6.91 9.36 -3.02
N SER A 254 7.59 8.69 -2.10
CA SER A 254 8.37 7.49 -2.46
C SER A 254 8.49 6.51 -1.30
N PHE A 255 8.70 5.25 -1.66
CA PHE A 255 8.92 4.13 -0.76
C PHE A 255 10.31 3.55 -1.02
N GLN A 256 10.99 3.14 0.05
CA GLN A 256 12.32 2.55 -0.02
C GLN A 256 12.44 1.40 0.95
N VAL A 257 12.96 0.27 0.49
CA VAL A 257 13.30 -0.87 1.33
C VAL A 257 14.81 -0.95 1.43
N MET A 258 15.32 -1.10 2.65
CA MET A 258 16.74 -1.03 2.93
C MET A 258 17.18 -2.11 3.90
N LEU A 259 18.31 -2.76 3.59
CA LEU A 259 19.12 -3.49 4.55
C LEU A 259 20.30 -2.60 4.94
N SER A 260 20.52 -2.40 6.24
CA SER A 260 21.61 -1.57 6.74
C SER A 260 22.23 -2.14 8.01
N LYS A 261 23.54 -2.03 8.13
CA LYS A 261 24.32 -2.27 9.34
C LYS A 261 23.90 -1.36 10.49
N PHE A 262 23.41 -0.16 10.17
CA PHE A 262 23.07 0.86 11.16
C PHE A 262 21.56 0.93 11.38
N GLU A 263 21.17 1.03 12.64
CA GLU A 263 19.86 1.50 13.08
C GLU A 263 19.83 3.03 13.09
N TYR A 264 19.25 3.64 14.11
CA TYR A 264 19.13 5.08 14.29
C TYR A 264 20.32 5.60 15.09
N ASP A 265 20.78 6.82 14.79
CA ASP A 265 21.76 7.56 15.60
C ASP A 265 23.06 6.81 15.90
N GLY A 266 23.51 6.00 14.93
CA GLY A 266 24.74 5.21 15.03
C GLY A 266 24.58 3.87 15.76
N GLY A 267 23.37 3.54 16.24
CA GLY A 267 23.05 2.21 16.72
C GLY A 267 23.30 1.13 15.66
N LEU A 268 23.66 -0.08 16.09
CA LEU A 268 23.86 -1.21 15.19
C LEU A 268 22.57 -2.01 15.01
N ASN A 269 22.35 -2.50 13.81
CA ASN A 269 21.27 -3.43 13.50
C ASN A 269 21.60 -4.80 14.13
N PRO A 270 20.80 -5.29 15.09
CA PRO A 270 21.10 -6.50 15.84
C PRO A 270 21.02 -7.78 15.00
N HIS A 271 20.32 -7.76 13.87
CA HIS A 271 20.14 -8.91 12.98
C HIS A 271 20.82 -8.73 11.62
N PHE A 272 21.74 -7.75 11.50
CA PHE A 272 22.47 -7.53 10.26
C PHE A 272 23.52 -8.60 10.01
N GLN A 273 23.54 -9.13 8.78
CA GLN A 273 24.59 -10.02 8.31
C GLN A 273 25.13 -9.50 6.98
N ALA A 274 26.46 -9.35 6.89
CA ALA A 274 27.09 -9.01 5.62
C ALA A 274 27.07 -10.23 4.67
N GLY A 275 27.01 -9.97 3.36
CA GLY A 275 26.96 -11.00 2.33
C GLY A 275 25.67 -10.96 1.51
N ALA A 276 25.31 -12.11 0.94
CA ALA A 276 24.11 -12.25 0.13
C ALA A 276 22.85 -12.11 1.00
N PHE A 277 21.86 -11.37 0.51
CA PHE A 277 20.57 -11.22 1.17
C PHE A 277 19.42 -11.37 0.19
N SER A 278 18.23 -11.71 0.72
CA SER A 278 17.02 -11.82 -0.08
C SER A 278 15.77 -11.55 0.74
N LEU A 279 14.93 -10.64 0.24
CA LEU A 279 13.61 -10.33 0.77
C LEU A 279 12.59 -10.42 -0.36
N GLU A 280 11.68 -11.38 -0.26
CA GLU A 280 10.52 -11.48 -1.16
C GLU A 280 9.36 -10.69 -0.59
N ILE A 281 8.75 -9.84 -1.42
CA ILE A 281 7.62 -8.99 -1.05
C ILE A 281 6.49 -9.32 -2.02
N ALA A 282 5.42 -9.90 -1.51
CA ALA A 282 4.23 -10.16 -2.32
C ALA A 282 3.41 -8.87 -2.47
N GLN A 283 3.17 -8.17 -1.35
CA GLN A 283 2.28 -7.02 -1.33
C GLN A 283 2.72 -5.99 -0.27
N LEU A 284 2.55 -4.71 -0.62
CA LEU A 284 2.51 -3.58 0.32
C LEU A 284 1.08 -3.03 0.30
N GLY A 285 0.39 -3.04 1.42
CA GLY A 285 -0.96 -2.51 1.54
C GLY A 285 -1.11 -1.49 2.67
N VAL A 286 -2.33 -1.03 2.87
CA VAL A 286 -2.69 0.02 3.81
C VAL A 286 -3.48 -0.57 4.97
N ARG A 287 -3.12 -0.21 6.20
CA ARG A 287 -3.86 -0.60 7.41
C ARG A 287 -4.93 0.39 7.78
N GLY A 288 -6.11 -0.14 8.09
CA GLY A 288 -7.19 0.59 8.74
C GLY A 288 -7.69 1.72 7.88
N ARG A 289 -8.46 1.43 6.83
CA ARG A 289 -9.33 2.45 6.23
C ARG A 289 -10.21 3.07 7.34
N PRO A 290 -10.67 4.33 7.18
CA PRO A 290 -11.83 4.75 7.95
C PRO A 290 -12.91 3.70 7.75
N ALA A 291 -13.56 3.27 8.83
CA ALA A 291 -14.69 2.35 8.83
C ALA A 291 -15.84 2.99 8.04
N VAL A 292 -15.76 2.96 6.72
CA VAL A 292 -16.88 3.17 5.83
C VAL A 292 -17.50 1.77 5.70
N PRO A 293 -18.75 1.57 6.14
CA PRO A 293 -19.48 0.34 5.86
C PRO A 293 -19.43 0.06 4.37
N TRP A 294 -18.72 -0.98 3.95
CA TRP A 294 -18.56 -1.31 2.53
C TRP A 294 -19.48 -2.44 2.09
N GLY A 295 -20.30 -2.96 3.01
CA GLY A 295 -21.32 -3.93 2.70
C GLY A 295 -22.53 -3.64 3.56
N LEU A 296 -23.64 -3.15 3.01
CA LEU A 296 -24.90 -2.99 3.75
C LEU A 296 -25.89 -4.03 3.23
N LEU A 297 -26.06 -5.14 3.94
CA LEU A 297 -27.12 -6.10 3.65
C LEU A 297 -28.37 -5.70 4.42
N VAL A 298 -29.44 -5.43 3.68
CA VAL A 298 -30.77 -5.15 4.19
C VAL A 298 -31.68 -6.31 3.77
N ALA A 299 -31.83 -7.31 4.63
CA ALA A 299 -32.72 -8.43 4.37
C ALA A 299 -34.09 -8.19 5.05
N PRO A 300 -35.21 -8.22 4.32
CA PRO A 300 -36.51 -8.45 4.92
C PRO A 300 -36.68 -9.95 5.19
N GLY A 301 -36.62 -10.37 6.45
CA GLY A 301 -37.31 -11.59 6.92
C GLY A 301 -36.65 -12.96 6.75
N THR A 302 -35.34 -13.09 6.50
CA THR A 302 -34.68 -14.41 6.34
C THR A 302 -33.40 -14.60 7.18
N ARG A 303 -33.21 -15.85 7.60
CA ARG A 303 -32.15 -16.37 8.51
C ARG A 303 -30.73 -16.17 7.94
N PRO A 304 -29.68 -16.14 8.78
CA PRO A 304 -28.30 -16.05 8.29
C PRO A 304 -27.98 -17.23 7.36
N HIS A 305 -27.56 -16.91 6.14
CA HIS A 305 -27.34 -17.85 5.04
C HIS A 305 -25.87 -18.28 4.93
N ALA A 306 -25.60 -19.32 4.13
CA ALA A 306 -24.28 -19.93 3.90
C ALA A 306 -23.14 -18.96 3.50
N TRP A 307 -23.47 -17.77 2.98
CA TRP A 307 -22.47 -16.79 2.55
C TRP A 307 -21.74 -16.13 3.73
N GLU A 308 -22.29 -16.10 4.95
CA GLU A 308 -21.57 -15.58 6.14
C GLU A 308 -20.30 -16.40 6.42
N ALA A 309 -20.37 -17.71 6.24
CA ALA A 309 -19.23 -18.61 6.37
C ALA A 309 -18.20 -18.37 5.26
N GLN A 310 -18.65 -18.15 4.01
CA GLN A 310 -17.76 -17.85 2.88
C GLN A 310 -17.04 -16.50 3.03
N LEU A 311 -17.72 -15.49 3.57
CA LEU A 311 -17.10 -14.20 3.90
C LEU A 311 -16.09 -14.34 5.03
N ALA A 312 -16.40 -15.13 6.06
CA ALA A 312 -15.46 -15.42 7.13
C ALA A 312 -14.20 -16.15 6.62
N GLU A 313 -14.33 -17.10 5.69
CA GLU A 313 -13.21 -17.76 5.01
C GLU A 313 -12.37 -16.77 4.18
N ALA A 314 -13.00 -15.75 3.60
CA ALA A 314 -12.33 -14.66 2.89
C ALA A 314 -11.76 -13.56 3.83
N GLY A 315 -11.81 -13.75 5.15
CA GLY A 315 -11.30 -12.79 6.14
C GLY A 315 -12.22 -11.58 6.38
N ILE A 316 -13.47 -11.64 5.94
CA ILE A 316 -14.48 -10.57 6.06
C ILE A 316 -15.37 -10.87 7.25
N THR A 317 -15.45 -9.94 8.21
CA THR A 317 -16.30 -10.11 9.40
C THR A 317 -17.59 -9.30 9.28
N ALA A 318 -18.73 -9.95 9.47
CA ALA A 318 -20.03 -9.30 9.59
C ALA A 318 -20.23 -8.73 11.00
N GLN A 319 -20.67 -7.48 11.12
CA GLN A 319 -21.18 -6.89 12.36
C GLN A 319 -22.62 -6.40 12.17
N PRO A 320 -23.58 -6.90 12.94
CA PRO A 320 -24.93 -6.37 12.92
C PRO A 320 -24.97 -4.97 13.55
N ILE A 321 -25.60 -4.00 12.87
CA ILE A 321 -25.82 -2.65 13.40
C ILE A 321 -27.32 -2.44 13.61
N ARG A 322 -27.67 -1.78 14.72
CA ARG A 322 -29.05 -1.32 14.96
C ARG A 322 -29.36 -0.14 14.04
N VAL A 323 -30.45 -0.28 13.29
CA VAL A 323 -30.93 0.75 12.36
C VAL A 323 -31.45 1.96 13.13
N ALA A 324 -31.22 3.17 12.60
CA ALA A 324 -31.88 4.38 13.08
C ALA A 324 -33.43 4.23 13.03
N SER A 325 -34.12 4.87 13.97
CA SER A 325 -35.56 4.67 14.23
C SER A 325 -36.49 5.09 13.09
N ASP A 326 -36.01 5.87 12.13
CA ASP A 326 -36.72 6.30 10.92
C ASP A 326 -36.75 5.21 9.83
N LEU A 327 -35.77 4.31 9.85
CA LEU A 327 -35.64 3.19 8.92
C LEU A 327 -36.12 1.85 9.51
N SER A 328 -36.36 1.78 10.83
CA SER A 328 -36.75 0.54 11.53
C SER A 328 -38.11 -0.04 11.10
N GLN A 329 -38.96 0.76 10.44
CA GLN A 329 -40.22 0.29 9.87
C GLN A 329 -40.04 -0.47 8.54
N TRP A 330 -38.90 -0.27 7.86
CA TRP A 330 -38.58 -0.88 6.55
C TRP A 330 -37.45 -1.91 6.65
N VAL A 331 -36.62 -1.83 7.69
CA VAL A 331 -35.38 -2.60 7.84
C VAL A 331 -35.34 -3.26 9.23
N GLN A 332 -35.41 -4.60 9.28
CA GLN A 332 -35.36 -5.34 10.54
C GLN A 332 -33.94 -5.51 11.09
N GLN A 333 -32.94 -5.64 10.20
CA GLN A 333 -31.54 -5.78 10.57
C GLN A 333 -30.66 -5.21 9.46
N VAL A 334 -29.65 -4.46 9.85
CA VAL A 334 -28.54 -4.07 9.00
C VAL A 334 -27.35 -4.94 9.37
N VAL A 335 -26.78 -5.65 8.40
CA VAL A 335 -25.49 -6.31 8.58
C VAL A 335 -24.45 -5.50 7.82
N VAL A 336 -23.47 -4.98 8.55
CA VAL A 336 -22.31 -4.30 7.97
C VAL A 336 -21.15 -5.26 7.88
N PHE A 337 -20.59 -5.40 6.68
CA PHE A 337 -19.31 -6.09 6.51
C PHE A 337 -18.17 -5.13 6.79
N LEU A 338 -17.27 -5.56 7.67
CA LEU A 338 -16.01 -4.90 7.94
C LEU A 338 -14.90 -5.82 7.44
N ALA A 339 -13.97 -5.22 6.70
CA ALA A 339 -12.73 -5.86 6.31
C ALA A 339 -11.78 -5.52 7.45
N GLN A 340 -11.10 -6.53 7.99
CA GLN A 340 -10.12 -6.33 9.05
C GLN A 340 -8.79 -5.83 8.50
#